data_AF-A0A7T8GPI5-F1
#
_entry.id   AF-A0A7T8GPI5-F1
#
_cell.length_a   1.000
_cell.length_b   1.000
_cell.length_c   1.000
_cell.angle_alpha   90.00
_cell.angle_beta   90.00
_cell.angle_gamma   90.00
#
_symmetry.space_group_name_H-M   'P 1'
#
loop_
_entity.id
_entity.type
_entity.pdbx_description
1 polymer ?
#
loop_
_entity_poly.entity_id
_entity_poly.type
_entity_poly.pdbx_seq_one_letter_code
_entity_poly.pdbx_strand_id
1 'polypeptide(L)'
;MFSRITILNGTEIDRQERYGAEVDYIKMFGLDYFALKKGEEHAVAIPRYEALVEIHGPPDESELSGRDSNMDDMFLHLSLEYAQDSRSKKVTKTMTVKALKILAKKLFKAPNIKDMELFYTSQKSRT
;
A
#
# COMPACT_ATOMS: atom_id res chain seq x y z
N MET A 1 -24.46 0.73 21.51
CA MET A 1 -23.19 0.14 22.00
C MET A 1 -23.22 -1.36 21.71
N PHE A 2 -22.45 -1.85 20.74
CA PHE A 2 -22.63 -3.20 20.16
C PHE A 2 -21.72 -4.30 20.75
N SER A 3 -20.74 -3.94 21.60
CA SER A 3 -19.84 -4.88 22.27
C SER A 3 -20.10 -4.95 23.78
N ARG A 4 -20.27 -6.17 24.28
CA ARG A 4 -20.29 -6.47 25.73
C ARG A 4 -18.90 -6.90 26.24
N ILE A 5 -17.89 -6.97 25.37
CA ILE A 5 -16.56 -7.47 25.72
C ILE A 5 -15.81 -6.35 26.44
N THR A 6 -15.58 -6.53 27.73
CA THR A 6 -14.83 -5.62 28.60
C THR A 6 -13.41 -6.11 28.86
N ILE A 7 -13.11 -7.39 28.65
CA ILE A 7 -11.81 -8.01 28.84
C ILE A 7 -11.46 -8.83 27.60
N LEU A 8 -10.27 -8.62 27.04
CA LEU A 8 -9.71 -9.40 25.94
C LEU A 8 -8.30 -9.83 26.31
N ASN A 9 -8.02 -11.14 26.20
CA ASN A 9 -6.72 -11.73 26.53
C ASN A 9 -6.20 -11.34 27.94
N GLY A 10 -7.10 -11.27 28.93
CA GLY A 10 -6.75 -10.91 30.30
C GLY A 10 -6.48 -9.42 30.53
N THR A 11 -6.70 -8.57 29.51
CA THR A 11 -6.55 -7.12 29.60
C THR A 11 -7.92 -6.45 29.51
N GLU A 12 -8.21 -5.49 30.39
CA GLU A 12 -9.41 -4.68 30.27
C GLU A 12 -9.31 -3.76 29.06
N ILE A 13 -10.36 -3.73 28.24
CA ILE A 13 -10.43 -2.82 27.09
C ILE A 13 -10.94 -1.48 27.60
N ASP A 14 -10.08 -0.46 27.50
CA ASP A 14 -10.47 0.90 27.86
C ASP A 14 -11.54 1.45 26.87
N ARG A 15 -12.37 2.38 27.35
CA ARG A 15 -13.39 3.01 26.51
C ARG A 15 -12.78 3.79 25.34
N GLN A 16 -11.66 4.47 25.55
CA GLN A 16 -10.99 5.21 24.48
C GLN A 16 -10.34 4.26 23.48
N GLU A 17 -9.72 3.19 23.96
CA GLU A 17 -9.16 2.14 23.10
C GLU A 17 -10.24 1.52 22.21
N ARG A 18 -11.39 1.19 22.78
CA ARG A 18 -12.54 0.69 22.00
C ARG A 18 -13.00 1.69 20.96
N TYR A 19 -13.17 2.96 21.35
CA TYR A 19 -13.60 4.01 20.45
C TYR A 19 -12.63 4.15 19.27
N GLY A 20 -11.33 4.24 19.55
CA GLY A 20 -10.28 4.30 18.52
C GLY A 20 -10.34 3.10 17.58
N ALA A 21 -10.40 1.88 18.12
CA ALA A 21 -10.45 0.66 17.32
C ALA A 21 -11.71 0.58 16.43
N GLU A 22 -12.86 1.04 16.92
CA GLU A 22 -14.10 1.08 16.13
C GLU A 22 -14.02 2.13 15.01
N VAL A 23 -13.43 3.29 15.25
CA VAL A 23 -13.18 4.31 14.21
C VAL A 23 -12.17 3.82 13.17
N ASP A 24 -11.08 3.19 13.61
CA ASP A 24 -10.06 2.63 12.71
C ASP A 24 -10.65 1.52 11.84
N TYR A 25 -11.55 0.69 12.39
CA TYR A 25 -12.28 -0.32 11.63
C TYR A 25 -13.13 0.30 10.51
N ILE A 26 -13.85 1.40 10.80
CA ILE A 26 -14.66 2.12 9.80
C ILE A 26 -13.77 2.64 8.67
N LYS A 27 -12.61 3.23 8.99
CA LYS A 27 -11.66 3.79 8.02
C LYS A 27 -11.04 2.70 7.14
N MET A 28 -10.60 1.61 7.76
CA MET A 28 -9.92 0.51 7.07
C MET A 28 -10.82 -0.19 6.04
N PHE A 29 -12.10 -0.35 6.35
CA PHE A 29 -13.05 -1.10 5.51
C PHE A 29 -13.98 -0.22 4.66
N GLY A 30 -13.88 1.10 4.71
CA GLY A 30 -14.84 1.97 4.03
C GLY A 30 -14.88 1.80 2.51
N LEU A 31 -13.71 1.65 1.87
CA LEU A 31 -13.65 1.41 0.42
C LEU A 31 -14.30 0.07 0.03
N ASP A 32 -14.01 -0.99 0.79
CA ASP A 32 -14.58 -2.32 0.55
C ASP A 32 -16.11 -2.31 0.77
N TYR A 33 -16.61 -1.54 1.74
CA TYR A 33 -18.04 -1.40 2.00
C TYR A 33 -18.75 -0.62 0.89
N PHE A 34 -18.14 0.44 0.36
CA PHE A 34 -18.68 1.15 -0.80
C PHE A 34 -18.71 0.29 -2.06
N ALA A 35 -17.67 -0.53 -2.28
CA ALA A 35 -17.62 -1.51 -3.37
C ALA A 35 -18.74 -2.56 -3.24
N LEU A 36 -18.97 -3.09 -2.03
CA LEU A 36 -20.09 -4.01 -1.74
C LEU A 36 -21.44 -3.36 -2.05
N LYS A 37 -21.65 -2.10 -1.64
CA LYS A 37 -22.90 -1.36 -1.92
C LYS A 37 -23.14 -1.09 -3.41
N LYS A 38 -22.07 -1.01 -4.21
CA LYS A 38 -22.15 -0.88 -5.67
C LYS A 38 -22.39 -2.21 -6.39
N GLY A 39 -22.42 -3.33 -5.67
CA GLY A 39 -22.72 -4.66 -6.22
C GLY A 39 -21.52 -5.36 -6.87
N GLU A 40 -20.29 -5.02 -6.47
CA GLU A 40 -19.09 -5.69 -6.99
C GLU A 40 -18.99 -7.14 -6.46
N GLU A 41 -18.87 -8.12 -7.38
CA GLU A 41 -19.04 -9.56 -7.14
C GLU A 41 -18.00 -10.21 -6.18
N HIS A 42 -16.96 -9.48 -5.76
CA HIS A 42 -15.87 -10.00 -4.93
C HIS A 42 -15.81 -9.39 -3.52
N ALA A 43 -16.82 -8.61 -3.13
CA ALA A 43 -16.78 -7.92 -1.85
C ALA A 43 -17.12 -8.85 -0.68
N VAL A 44 -16.18 -8.99 0.25
CA VAL A 44 -16.36 -9.73 1.50
C VAL A 44 -17.41 -9.00 2.35
N ALA A 45 -18.36 -9.71 2.94
CA ALA A 45 -19.30 -9.10 3.88
C ALA A 45 -18.53 -8.50 5.06
N ILE A 46 -18.72 -7.20 5.32
CA ILE A 46 -18.04 -6.47 6.41
C ILE A 46 -19.01 -6.37 7.59
N PRO A 47 -18.88 -7.24 8.60
CA PRO A 47 -19.88 -7.31 9.65
C PRO A 47 -19.91 -6.02 10.46
N ARG A 48 -21.11 -5.56 10.83
CA ARG A 48 -21.32 -4.43 11.76
C ARG A 48 -20.85 -3.06 11.26
N TYR A 49 -20.45 -2.93 9.99
CA TYR A 49 -20.01 -1.64 9.43
C TYR A 49 -21.10 -0.55 9.55
N GLU A 50 -22.33 -0.84 9.10
CA GLU A 50 -23.47 0.09 9.17
C GLU A 50 -23.77 0.55 10.60
N ALA A 51 -23.76 -0.40 11.53
CA ALA A 51 -24.02 -0.16 12.93
C ALA A 51 -22.95 0.74 13.58
N LEU A 52 -21.67 0.60 13.17
CA LEU A 52 -20.59 1.44 13.66
C LEU A 52 -20.62 2.84 13.04
N VAL A 53 -20.97 2.96 11.75
CA VAL A 53 -21.17 4.25 11.08
C VAL A 53 -22.32 5.04 11.70
N GLU A 54 -23.40 4.39 12.12
CA GLU A 54 -24.51 5.05 12.82
C GLU A 54 -24.07 5.68 14.15
N ILE A 55 -23.10 5.09 14.85
CA ILE A 55 -22.60 5.58 16.14
C ILE A 55 -21.52 6.65 15.95
N HIS A 56 -20.56 6.41 15.07
CA HIS A 56 -19.34 7.21 14.95
C HIS A 56 -19.37 8.22 13.80
N GLY A 57 -20.38 8.12 12.93
CA GLY A 57 -20.47 8.87 11.69
C GLY A 57 -19.82 8.16 10.51
N PRO A 58 -20.13 8.59 9.28
CA PRO A 58 -19.45 8.10 8.08
C PRO A 58 -17.99 8.57 8.08
N PRO A 59 -17.05 7.76 7.54
CA PRO A 59 -15.68 8.21 7.36
C PRO A 59 -15.60 9.30 6.28
N ASP A 60 -14.69 10.24 6.45
CA ASP A 60 -14.35 11.19 5.38
C ASP A 60 -13.59 10.48 4.26
N GLU A 61 -13.83 10.86 3.01
CA GLU A 61 -13.12 10.26 1.86
C GLU A 61 -11.59 10.39 1.97
N SER A 62 -11.11 11.46 2.61
CA SER A 62 -9.68 11.67 2.87
C SER A 62 -9.09 10.75 3.95
N GLU A 63 -9.94 10.16 4.79
CA GLU A 63 -9.56 9.22 5.85
C GLU A 63 -9.63 7.76 5.40
N LEU A 64 -10.25 7.49 4.25
CA LEU A 64 -10.27 6.19 3.62
C LEU A 64 -8.87 5.87 3.10
N SER A 65 -8.05 5.29 3.97
CA SER A 65 -6.78 4.73 3.54
C SER A 65 -7.07 3.63 2.52
N GLY A 66 -6.76 3.87 1.25
CA GLY A 66 -6.50 2.78 0.32
C GLY A 66 -5.51 1.86 0.99
N ARG A 67 -5.86 0.56 1.10
CA ARG A 67 -5.06 -0.49 1.76
C ARG A 67 -3.58 -0.14 1.65
N ASP A 68 -2.90 -0.05 2.81
CA ASP A 68 -1.46 0.15 2.88
C ASP A 68 -0.82 -0.55 1.69
N SER A 69 -0.23 0.26 0.79
CA SER A 69 0.35 -0.22 -0.45
C SER A 69 1.16 -1.45 -0.11
N ASN A 70 0.69 -2.64 -0.53
CA ASN A 70 1.35 -3.90 -0.23
C ASN A 70 2.85 -3.72 -0.43
N MET A 71 3.69 -4.34 0.39
CA MET A 71 5.14 -4.14 0.35
C MET A 71 5.72 -4.27 -1.09
N ASP A 72 5.08 -5.06 -1.95
CA ASP A 72 5.41 -5.18 -3.37
C ASP A 72 5.16 -3.91 -4.22
N ASP A 73 4.15 -3.14 -3.89
CA ASP A 73 3.82 -1.88 -4.56
C ASP A 73 4.79 -0.74 -4.19
N MET A 74 5.70 -0.96 -3.23
CA MET A 74 6.79 -0.02 -2.92
C MET A 74 7.97 -0.11 -3.90
N PHE A 75 8.03 -1.16 -4.74
CA PHE A 75 9.20 -1.45 -5.55
C PHE A 75 8.89 -1.57 -7.05
N LEU A 76 9.91 -1.28 -7.86
CA LEU A 76 9.96 -1.54 -9.29
C LEU A 76 10.92 -2.71 -9.56
N HIS A 77 10.50 -3.62 -10.42
CA HIS A 77 11.38 -4.63 -10.98
C HIS A 77 11.99 -4.09 -12.28
N LEU A 78 13.27 -3.76 -12.24
CA LEU A 78 14.01 -3.25 -13.41
C LEU A 78 14.91 -4.34 -13.98
N SER A 79 14.90 -4.47 -15.31
CA SER A 79 15.98 -5.13 -16.05
C SER A 79 16.98 -4.05 -16.45
N LEU A 80 18.20 -4.13 -15.89
CA LEU A 80 19.28 -3.21 -16.22
C LEU A 80 20.22 -3.88 -17.21
N GLU A 81 20.56 -3.20 -18.29
CA GLU A 81 21.38 -3.73 -19.37
C GLU A 81 22.59 -2.82 -19.61
N TYR A 82 23.77 -3.44 -19.75
CA TYR A 82 25.00 -2.74 -20.11
C TYR A 82 25.92 -3.65 -20.90
N ALA A 83 26.28 -3.23 -22.12
CA ALA A 83 27.03 -4.04 -23.07
C ALA A 83 26.36 -5.41 -23.32
N GLN A 84 27.00 -6.51 -22.90
CA GLN A 84 26.46 -7.88 -23.03
C GLN A 84 26.02 -8.48 -21.68
N ASP A 85 25.98 -7.70 -20.60
CA ASP A 85 25.51 -8.13 -19.27
C ASP A 85 24.13 -7.54 -18.97
N SER A 86 23.24 -8.35 -18.39
CA SER A 86 21.88 -7.96 -18.00
C SER A 86 21.60 -8.44 -16.59
N ARG A 87 21.00 -7.58 -15.76
CA ARG A 87 20.73 -7.86 -14.35
C ARG A 87 19.37 -7.34 -13.93
N SER A 88 18.59 -8.23 -13.34
CA SER A 88 17.31 -7.89 -12.71
C SER A 88 17.52 -7.36 -11.29
N LYS A 89 16.90 -6.22 -10.96
CA LYS A 89 16.94 -5.66 -9.61
C LYS A 89 15.62 -5.05 -9.20
N LYS A 90 15.20 -5.38 -7.97
CA LYS A 90 14.10 -4.72 -7.26
C LYS A 90 14.64 -3.43 -6.63
N VAL A 91 14.06 -2.30 -6.98
CA VAL A 91 14.44 -0.96 -6.49
C VAL A 91 13.21 -0.25 -5.94
N THR A 92 13.35 0.67 -5.00
CA THR A 92 12.18 1.41 -4.50
C THR A 92 11.66 2.37 -5.57
N LYS A 93 10.33 2.59 -5.63
CA LYS A 93 9.72 3.59 -6.54
C LYS A 93 10.23 5.01 -6.28
N THR A 94 10.67 5.29 -5.05
CA THR A 94 11.23 6.57 -4.61
C THR A 94 12.72 6.74 -4.91
N MET A 95 13.39 5.73 -5.47
CA MET A 95 14.82 5.78 -5.72
C MET A 95 15.16 6.84 -6.77
N THR A 96 16.07 7.76 -6.43
CA THR A 96 16.50 8.81 -7.35
C THR A 96 17.34 8.28 -8.51
N VAL A 97 17.33 8.97 -9.65
CA VAL A 97 18.16 8.62 -10.83
C VAL A 97 19.65 8.57 -10.46
N LYS A 98 20.13 9.47 -9.58
CA LYS A 98 21.52 9.44 -9.09
C LYS A 98 21.84 8.16 -8.34
N ALA A 99 20.96 7.73 -7.44
CA ALA A 99 21.12 6.48 -6.71
C ALA A 99 21.08 5.27 -7.66
N LEU A 100 20.22 5.30 -8.68
CA LEU A 100 20.17 4.30 -9.74
C LEU A 100 21.51 4.21 -10.52
N LYS A 101 22.11 5.34 -10.88
CA LYS A 101 23.45 5.37 -11.54
C LYS A 101 24.54 4.79 -10.64
N ILE A 102 24.52 5.09 -9.34
CA ILE A 102 25.47 4.51 -8.37
C ILE A 102 25.31 2.99 -8.29
N LEU A 103 24.06 2.50 -8.24
CA LEU A 103 23.76 1.08 -8.25
C LEU A 103 24.25 0.41 -9.54
N ALA A 104 23.95 0.99 -10.71
CA ALA A 104 24.40 0.48 -12.00
C ALA A 104 25.93 0.43 -12.09
N LYS A 105 26.63 1.47 -11.62
CA LYS A 105 28.09 1.49 -11.56
C LYS A 105 28.65 0.33 -10.73
N LYS A 106 28.06 0.03 -9.57
CA LYS A 106 28.49 -1.09 -8.73
C LYS A 106 28.22 -2.44 -9.39
N LEU A 107 27.08 -2.58 -10.07
CA LEU A 107 26.69 -3.83 -10.72
C LEU A 107 27.57 -4.15 -11.94
N PHE A 108 27.72 -3.19 -12.86
CA PHE A 108 28.38 -3.40 -14.14
C PHE A 108 29.85 -2.97 -14.17
N LYS A 109 30.38 -2.49 -13.04
CA LYS A 109 31.72 -1.86 -12.97
C LYS A 109 31.88 -0.76 -14.04
N ALA A 110 30.78 -0.06 -14.32
CA ALA A 110 30.68 0.96 -15.37
C ALA A 110 31.58 2.18 -15.07
N PRO A 111 31.88 3.01 -16.10
CA PRO A 111 32.70 4.22 -15.95
C PRO A 111 32.06 5.27 -15.03
N ASN A 112 32.66 6.46 -15.00
CA ASN A 112 32.25 7.51 -14.07
C ASN A 112 30.76 7.88 -14.22
N ILE A 113 30.10 8.22 -13.11
CA ILE A 113 28.66 8.49 -13.07
C ILE A 113 28.29 9.72 -13.94
N LYS A 114 29.24 10.66 -14.10
CA LYS A 114 29.06 11.86 -14.92
C LYS A 114 28.89 11.54 -16.40
N ASP A 115 29.54 10.49 -16.88
CA ASP A 115 29.54 10.07 -18.29
C ASP A 115 28.46 9.01 -18.56
N MET A 116 27.72 8.60 -17.54
CA MET A 116 26.68 7.59 -17.64
C MET A 116 25.35 8.23 -18.04
N GLU A 117 24.82 7.81 -19.18
CA GLU A 117 23.45 8.10 -19.61
C GLU A 117 22.55 6.90 -19.34
N LEU A 118 21.31 7.16 -18.96
CA LEU A 118 20.31 6.13 -18.70
C LEU A 118 19.19 6.28 -19.70
N PHE A 119 18.84 5.17 -20.34
CA PHE A 119 17.71 5.04 -21.24
C PHE A 119 16.75 4.03 -20.63
N TYR A 120 15.46 4.25 -20.82
CA TYR A 120 14.44 3.30 -20.39
C TYR A 120 13.60 2.89 -21.59
N THR A 121 13.21 1.63 -21.59
CA THR A 121 12.18 1.09 -22.48
C THR A 121 11.07 0.56 -21.60
N SER A 122 9.83 0.91 -21.93
CA SER A 122 8.64 0.40 -21.24
C SER A 122 7.75 -0.27 -22.26
N GLN A 123 7.37 -1.52 -22.02
CA GLN A 123 6.26 -2.12 -22.74
C GLN A 123 4.98 -1.53 -22.16
N LYS A 124 4.30 -0.70 -22.95
CA LYS A 124 2.99 -0.16 -22.58
C LYS A 124 2.03 -1.35 -22.52
N SER A 125 1.59 -1.75 -21.34
CA SER A 125 0.50 -2.71 -21.21
C SER A 125 -0.71 -2.10 -21.90
N ARG A 126 -1.20 -2.71 -22.97
CA ARG A 126 -2.52 -2.40 -23.53
C ARG A 126 -3.53 -2.71 -22.41
N THR A 127 -4.07 -1.65 -21.82
CA THR A 127 -5.28 -1.71 -21.01
C THR A 127 -6.40 -1.18 -21.89
#